data_AF-A0A915CCE4-F1
#
_entry.id   AF-A0A915CCE4-F1
#
_cell.length_a   1.000
_cell.length_b   1.000
_cell.length_c   1.000
_cell.angle_alpha   90.00
_cell.angle_beta   90.00
_cell.angle_gamma   90.00
#
_symmetry.space_group_name_H-M   'P 1'
#
loop_
_entity.id
_entity.type
_entity.pdbx_description
1 polymer ?
#
loop_
_entity_poly.entity_id
_entity_poly.type
_entity_poly.pdbx_seq_one_letter_code
_entity_poly.pdbx_strand_id
1 'polypeptide(L)'
;MKDTVLNNLDKYVVKDERIKQLLLQIKESGKQSFLLTNSDYAYTNGVMEYLIGKDWTSYFNITVVNAHKPKWFAEGTVFREVNTETGALKIGIHTGPLKQGEVYSGGSCDAFRRLVKARGKDVLYIGDHIFGDVLRSKKARGWRTFLVVPELTQELTVWTERKPLFKRLNALESLLADAYRDLDSNAKEKPVITSIIEAIKSLSNEMDSEYGILGSLFRSGSRTTFFASQVERYADVYASSCYNLVHYPLFYFFRAPMTLMPHESTVDHDAVMIQTSAAHLFPKQNSVGQQVRGIKLQATPFCHEEEEEEATSNSDTELEKRDMSLSDDVPNQMESLDVVHLPPVHEDKNISAD
;
A
#
# COMPACT_ATOMS: atom_id res chain seq x y z
N MET A 1 5.25 -12.99 25.58
CA MET A 1 4.58 -13.27 24.28
C MET A 1 5.50 -14.05 23.33
N LYS A 2 6.68 -13.53 22.96
CA LYS A 2 7.63 -14.24 22.09
C LYS A 2 7.95 -15.66 22.58
N ASP A 3 8.29 -15.81 23.86
CA ASP A 3 8.59 -17.13 24.44
C ASP A 3 7.39 -18.09 24.39
N THR A 4 6.18 -17.57 24.61
CA THR A 4 4.93 -18.34 24.52
C THR A 4 4.71 -18.91 23.12
N VAL A 5 5.02 -18.11 22.09
CA VAL A 5 4.93 -18.51 20.68
C VAL A 5 6.01 -19.55 20.35
N LEU A 6 7.27 -19.29 20.72
CA LEU A 6 8.39 -20.21 20.47
C LEU A 6 8.17 -21.59 21.13
N ASN A 7 7.54 -21.62 22.30
CA ASN A 7 7.22 -22.87 22.99
C ASN A 7 6.02 -23.63 22.38
N ASN A 8 5.28 -23.04 21.43
CA ASN A 8 4.08 -23.63 20.83
C ASN A 8 3.95 -23.25 19.35
N LEU A 9 5.02 -23.42 18.56
CA LEU A 9 5.08 -22.94 17.18
C LEU A 9 3.97 -23.52 16.28
N ASP A 10 3.67 -24.81 16.40
CA ASP A 10 2.61 -25.47 15.62
C ASP A 10 1.22 -24.85 15.84
N LYS A 11 0.99 -24.22 16.99
CA LYS A 11 -0.28 -23.57 17.31
C LYS A 11 -0.37 -22.15 16.74
N TYR A 12 0.74 -21.42 16.69
CA TYR A 12 0.75 -19.98 16.45
C TYR A 12 1.38 -19.57 15.11
N VAL A 13 2.14 -20.46 14.47
CA VAL A 13 2.86 -20.17 13.23
C VAL A 13 2.41 -21.14 12.15
N VAL A 14 1.83 -20.61 11.08
CA VAL A 14 1.46 -21.41 9.91
C VAL A 14 2.73 -21.82 9.19
N LYS A 15 2.93 -23.13 9.05
CA LYS A 15 4.01 -23.70 8.25
C LYS A 15 3.51 -23.99 6.83
N ASP A 16 4.19 -23.44 5.84
CA ASP A 16 3.90 -23.62 4.43
C ASP A 16 5.17 -24.04 3.70
N GLU A 17 5.18 -25.25 3.14
CA GLU A 17 6.37 -25.84 2.49
C GLU A 17 6.85 -25.03 1.27
N ARG A 18 5.99 -24.18 0.69
CA ARG A 18 6.33 -23.34 -0.47
C ARG A 18 7.40 -22.30 -0.18
N ILE A 19 7.65 -21.95 1.08
CA ILE A 19 8.73 -21.01 1.46
C ILE A 19 10.10 -21.47 0.94
N LYS A 20 10.41 -22.77 1.08
CA LYS A 20 11.69 -23.33 0.62
C LYS A 20 11.77 -23.27 -0.89
N GLN A 21 10.70 -23.69 -1.56
CA GLN A 21 10.59 -23.65 -3.00
C GLN A 21 10.82 -22.23 -3.55
N LEU A 22 10.15 -21.23 -2.98
CA LEU A 22 10.28 -19.83 -3.41
C LEU A 22 11.72 -19.32 -3.25
N LEU A 23 12.34 -19.54 -2.09
CA LEU A 23 13.70 -19.06 -1.82
C LEU A 23 14.74 -19.76 -2.70
N LEU A 24 14.57 -21.05 -2.97
CA LEU A 24 15.43 -21.81 -3.89
C LEU A 24 15.27 -21.31 -5.33
N GLN A 25 14.04 -21.10 -5.80
CA GLN A 25 13.78 -20.54 -7.13
C GLN A 25 14.45 -19.16 -7.30
N ILE A 26 14.36 -18.29 -6.29
CA ILE A 26 15.02 -16.98 -6.30
C ILE A 26 16.53 -17.16 -6.46
N LYS A 27 17.13 -18.03 -5.65
CA LYS A 27 18.57 -18.33 -5.69
C LYS A 27 19.01 -18.89 -7.05
N GLU A 28 18.27 -19.85 -7.60
CA GLU A 28 18.56 -20.49 -8.88
C GLU A 28 18.44 -19.51 -10.07
N SER A 29 17.59 -18.49 -9.96
CA SER A 29 17.48 -17.44 -10.97
C SER A 29 18.65 -16.44 -10.98
N GLY A 30 19.59 -16.55 -10.03
CA GLY A 30 20.70 -15.61 -9.86
C GLY A 30 20.30 -14.28 -9.19
N LYS A 31 19.05 -14.14 -8.74
CA LYS A 31 18.60 -12.99 -7.95
C LYS A 31 19.08 -13.11 -6.50
N GLN A 32 19.29 -11.97 -5.85
CA GLN A 32 19.67 -11.92 -4.44
C GLN A 32 18.43 -11.80 -3.55
N SER A 33 18.43 -12.53 -2.43
CA SER A 33 17.41 -12.47 -1.39
C SER A 33 17.97 -11.85 -0.11
N PHE A 34 17.12 -11.14 0.63
CA PHE A 34 17.47 -10.68 1.96
C PHE A 34 16.30 -10.78 2.93
N LEU A 35 16.59 -11.00 4.21
CA LEU A 35 15.64 -10.91 5.31
C LEU A 35 15.85 -9.59 6.06
N LEU A 36 14.77 -8.85 6.29
CA LEU A 36 14.79 -7.59 7.05
C LEU A 36 13.63 -7.56 8.05
N THR A 37 13.91 -7.82 9.31
CA THR A 37 12.88 -7.99 10.36
C THR A 37 13.10 -7.08 11.56
N ASN A 38 12.00 -6.66 12.18
CA ASN A 38 12.02 -5.92 13.44
C ASN A 38 12.30 -6.83 14.65
N SER A 39 12.11 -8.14 14.50
CA SER A 39 12.39 -9.12 15.55
C SER A 39 13.88 -9.19 15.86
N ASP A 40 14.21 -9.58 17.10
CA ASP A 40 15.57 -9.92 17.49
C ASP A 40 16.02 -11.26 16.87
N TYR A 41 17.31 -11.56 17.02
CA TYR A 41 17.87 -12.79 16.46
C TYR A 41 17.28 -14.05 17.10
N ALA A 42 17.14 -14.12 18.43
CA ALA A 42 16.69 -15.34 19.10
C ALA A 42 15.29 -15.76 18.62
N TYR A 43 14.36 -14.80 18.53
CA TYR A 43 13.02 -15.05 18.03
C TYR A 43 13.01 -15.37 16.54
N THR A 44 13.78 -14.63 15.75
CA THR A 44 13.90 -14.88 14.30
C THR A 44 14.45 -16.28 14.05
N ASN A 45 15.50 -16.67 14.77
CA ASN A 45 16.12 -17.98 14.67
C ASN A 45 15.10 -19.09 15.00
N GLY A 46 14.42 -19.01 16.14
CA GLY A 46 13.44 -20.02 16.53
C GLY A 46 12.30 -20.21 15.51
N VAL A 47 11.77 -19.10 14.97
CA VAL A 47 10.70 -19.16 13.95
C VAL A 47 11.23 -19.70 12.62
N MET A 48 12.39 -19.21 12.15
CA MET A 48 12.95 -19.62 10.86
C MET A 48 13.46 -21.06 10.87
N GLU A 49 14.02 -21.54 11.98
CA GLU A 49 14.38 -22.95 12.17
C GLU A 49 13.16 -23.86 12.04
N TYR A 50 12.03 -23.46 12.60
CA TYR A 50 10.77 -24.21 12.49
C TYR A 50 10.22 -24.23 11.06
N LEU A 51 10.27 -23.08 10.37
CA LEU A 51 9.76 -22.94 9.01
C LEU A 51 10.62 -23.69 7.98
N ILE A 52 11.94 -23.49 7.99
CA ILE A 52 12.82 -23.98 6.92
C ILE A 52 14.04 -24.79 7.36
N GLY A 53 14.27 -24.97 8.66
CA GLY A 53 15.34 -25.79 9.19
C GLY A 53 16.51 -24.99 9.76
N LYS A 54 17.46 -25.69 10.41
CA LYS A 54 18.59 -25.08 11.13
C LYS A 54 19.53 -24.26 10.24
N ASP A 55 19.55 -24.56 8.95
CA ASP A 55 20.35 -23.88 7.93
C ASP A 55 19.60 -22.73 7.25
N TRP A 56 18.53 -22.20 7.86
CA TRP A 56 17.68 -21.16 7.27
C TRP A 56 18.45 -19.91 6.77
N THR A 57 19.56 -19.57 7.42
CA THR A 57 20.42 -18.43 7.02
C THR A 57 21.05 -18.62 5.64
N SER A 58 21.16 -19.86 5.14
CA SER A 58 21.71 -20.19 3.81
C SER A 58 20.74 -19.92 2.65
N TYR A 59 19.47 -19.68 2.95
CA TYR A 59 18.44 -19.32 1.95
C TYR A 59 18.41 -17.83 1.64
N PHE A 60 19.05 -17.01 2.49
CA PHE A 60 19.16 -15.56 2.31
C PHE A 60 20.59 -15.18 1.98
N ASN A 61 20.81 -14.26 1.03
CA ASN A 61 22.14 -13.71 0.82
C ASN A 61 22.53 -12.78 1.97
N ILE A 62 21.55 -12.08 2.56
CA ILE A 62 21.77 -11.11 3.63
C ILE A 62 20.64 -11.23 4.65
N THR A 63 20.99 -11.23 5.94
CA THR A 63 20.03 -11.32 7.03
C THR A 63 20.22 -10.14 7.99
N VAL A 64 19.16 -9.35 8.21
CA VAL A 64 19.14 -8.22 9.12
C VAL A 64 17.97 -8.33 10.10
N VAL A 65 18.29 -8.40 11.39
CA VAL A 65 17.35 -8.40 12.52
C VAL A 65 17.33 -7.03 13.22
N ASN A 66 16.42 -6.82 14.17
CA ASN A 66 16.26 -5.55 14.90
C ASN A 66 16.27 -4.31 13.98
N ALA A 67 15.62 -4.39 12.83
CA ALA A 67 15.66 -3.31 11.84
C ALA A 67 15.04 -2.00 12.36
N HIS A 68 14.06 -2.09 13.28
CA HIS A 68 13.30 -0.95 13.80
C HIS A 68 12.59 -0.14 12.70
N LYS A 69 12.03 -0.81 11.69
CA LYS A 69 11.16 -0.18 10.68
C LYS A 69 9.98 0.52 11.39
N PRO A 70 9.60 1.74 10.97
CA PRO A 70 10.02 2.43 9.74
C PRO A 70 11.34 3.19 9.83
N LYS A 71 11.93 3.34 11.03
CA LYS A 71 13.17 4.13 11.25
C LYS A 71 14.31 3.66 10.36
N TRP A 72 14.38 2.36 10.05
CA TRP A 72 15.36 1.79 9.12
C TRP A 72 15.42 2.45 7.75
N PHE A 73 14.26 2.89 7.21
CA PHE A 73 14.18 3.54 5.90
C PHE A 73 14.57 5.03 5.93
N ALA A 74 14.65 5.60 7.14
CA ALA A 74 15.07 6.98 7.42
C ALA A 74 16.51 6.98 7.98
N GLU A 75 16.72 7.49 9.20
CA GLU A 75 18.04 7.61 9.84
C GLU A 75 18.64 6.26 10.29
N GLY A 76 17.78 5.28 10.58
CA GLY A 76 18.19 3.95 11.05
C GLY A 76 18.88 3.93 12.42
N THR A 77 19.67 2.87 12.65
CA THR A 77 20.44 2.64 13.88
C THR A 77 21.86 2.18 13.59
N VAL A 78 22.67 1.97 14.62
CA VAL A 78 24.02 1.42 14.47
C VAL A 78 23.94 0.02 13.86
N PHE A 79 24.67 -0.19 12.76
CA PHE A 79 24.75 -1.48 12.09
C PHE A 79 25.79 -2.38 12.76
N ARG A 80 25.36 -3.54 13.25
CA ARG A 80 26.21 -4.48 13.99
C ARG A 80 26.07 -5.90 13.46
N GLU A 81 27.02 -6.75 13.82
CA GLU A 81 26.97 -8.19 13.54
C GLU A 81 26.51 -8.94 14.79
N VAL A 82 25.73 -10.00 14.61
CA VAL A 82 25.25 -10.88 15.69
C VAL A 82 26.21 -12.05 15.80
N ASN A 83 26.62 -12.38 17.02
CA ASN A 83 27.23 -13.69 17.31
C ASN A 83 26.10 -14.73 17.34
N THR A 84 26.02 -15.57 16.32
CA THR A 84 24.92 -16.54 16.14
C THR A 84 24.91 -17.67 17.17
N GLU A 85 26.05 -17.95 17.83
CA GLU A 85 26.16 -18.95 18.91
C GLU A 85 25.57 -18.46 20.23
N THR A 86 25.76 -17.17 20.54
CA THR A 86 25.32 -16.56 21.81
C THR A 86 24.07 -15.69 21.67
N GLY A 87 23.74 -15.29 20.44
CA GLY A 87 22.71 -14.30 20.12
C GLY A 87 23.06 -12.85 20.47
N ALA A 88 24.23 -12.60 21.05
CA ALA A 88 24.67 -11.26 21.44
C ALA A 88 25.21 -10.45 20.25
N LEU A 89 25.11 -9.11 20.33
CA LEU A 89 25.72 -8.24 19.33
C LEU A 89 27.24 -8.16 19.53
N LYS A 90 28.01 -8.35 18.46
CA LYS A 90 29.45 -8.09 18.46
C LYS A 90 29.71 -6.61 18.77
N ILE A 91 30.81 -6.35 19.47
CA ILE A 91 31.22 -4.99 19.84
C ILE A 91 31.72 -4.27 18.58
N GLY A 92 31.27 -3.02 18.39
CA GLY A 92 31.68 -2.16 17.29
C GLY A 92 30.59 -1.93 16.24
N ILE A 93 30.98 -1.27 15.15
CA ILE A 93 30.12 -0.99 13.98
C ILE A 93 30.62 -1.88 12.84
N HIS A 94 29.71 -2.58 12.18
CA HIS A 94 30.07 -3.38 11.02
C HIS A 94 30.26 -2.48 9.80
N THR A 95 31.46 -2.48 9.23
CA THR A 95 31.82 -1.72 8.02
C THR A 95 32.29 -2.62 6.86
N GLY A 96 32.43 -3.93 7.11
CA GLY A 96 32.90 -4.89 6.13
C GLY A 96 31.82 -5.30 5.11
N PRO A 97 32.19 -6.12 4.12
CA PRO A 97 31.21 -6.70 3.19
C PRO A 97 30.19 -7.57 3.93
N LEU A 98 28.97 -7.62 3.40
CA LEU A 98 27.91 -8.51 3.88
C LEU A 98 28.15 -9.92 3.35
N LYS A 99 28.02 -10.92 4.21
CA LYS A 99 28.25 -12.33 3.87
C LYS A 99 27.01 -13.16 4.13
N GLN A 100 26.77 -14.12 3.24
CA GLN A 100 25.74 -15.13 3.44
C GLN A 100 26.10 -16.01 4.65
N GLY A 101 25.07 -16.40 5.41
CA GLY A 101 25.22 -17.17 6.65
C GLY A 101 25.44 -16.30 7.89
N GLU A 102 25.99 -15.09 7.74
CA GLU A 102 26.12 -14.12 8.82
C GLU A 102 24.80 -13.38 9.08
N VAL A 103 24.62 -12.92 10.31
CA VAL A 103 23.43 -12.18 10.74
C VAL A 103 23.82 -10.80 11.25
N TYR A 104 23.13 -9.79 10.74
CA TYR A 104 23.34 -8.39 11.11
C TYR A 104 22.17 -7.84 11.89
N SER A 105 22.38 -6.75 12.63
CA SER A 105 21.38 -6.11 13.48
C SER A 105 21.34 -4.61 13.23
N GLY A 106 20.13 -4.06 13.12
CA GLY A 106 19.90 -2.62 12.98
C GLY A 106 20.29 -2.07 11.60
N GLY A 107 21.00 -0.94 11.61
CA GLY A 107 21.44 -0.26 10.40
C GLY A 107 20.38 0.65 9.79
N SER A 108 20.62 1.03 8.53
CA SER A 108 19.73 1.85 7.73
C SER A 108 19.72 1.36 6.28
N CYS A 109 18.69 1.76 5.53
CA CYS A 109 18.62 1.50 4.10
C CYS A 109 19.83 2.07 3.35
N ASP A 110 20.37 3.22 3.79
CA ASP A 110 21.57 3.81 3.19
C ASP A 110 22.82 2.98 3.45
N ALA A 111 22.99 2.49 4.68
CA ALA A 111 24.09 1.57 5.00
C ALA A 111 23.99 0.29 4.17
N PHE A 112 22.79 -0.29 4.07
CA PHE A 112 22.53 -1.49 3.29
C PHE A 112 22.79 -1.27 1.79
N ARG A 113 22.27 -0.19 1.20
CA ARG A 113 22.46 0.14 -0.22
C ARG A 113 23.94 0.25 -0.60
N ARG A 114 24.76 0.90 0.23
CA ARG A 114 26.22 1.00 -0.02
C ARG A 114 26.91 -0.36 -0.10
N LEU A 115 26.42 -1.33 0.67
CA LEU A 115 27.00 -2.67 0.74
C LEU A 115 26.47 -3.60 -0.36
N VAL A 116 25.18 -3.50 -0.69
CA VAL A 116 24.49 -4.38 -1.65
C VAL A 116 24.56 -3.88 -3.09
N LYS A 117 24.76 -2.57 -3.29
CA LYS A 117 24.82 -1.91 -4.61
C LYS A 117 23.56 -2.11 -5.48
N ALA A 118 22.39 -2.28 -4.86
CA ALA A 118 21.10 -2.31 -5.56
C ALA A 118 20.47 -0.90 -5.60
N ARG A 119 19.88 -0.52 -6.75
CA ARG A 119 19.09 0.72 -6.86
C ARG A 119 17.65 0.45 -6.43
N GLY A 120 16.88 1.53 -6.23
CA GLY A 120 15.51 1.41 -5.71
C GLY A 120 14.62 0.47 -6.53
N LYS A 121 14.54 0.71 -7.84
CA LYS A 121 13.71 -0.09 -8.77
C LYS A 121 14.20 -1.55 -8.94
N ASP A 122 15.42 -1.88 -8.50
CA ASP A 122 15.99 -3.24 -8.56
C ASP A 122 15.51 -4.11 -7.38
N VAL A 123 14.86 -3.52 -6.36
CA VAL A 123 14.43 -4.20 -5.13
C VAL A 123 12.91 -4.38 -5.13
N LEU A 124 12.46 -5.63 -4.97
CA LEU A 124 11.09 -5.96 -4.57
C LEU A 124 11.07 -6.29 -3.08
N TYR A 125 10.41 -5.45 -2.29
CA TYR A 125 10.30 -5.64 -0.85
C TYR A 125 8.92 -6.15 -0.46
N ILE A 126 8.90 -7.26 0.28
CA ILE A 126 7.69 -8.01 0.64
C ILE A 126 7.44 -7.81 2.13
N GLY A 127 6.27 -7.31 2.49
CA GLY A 127 5.88 -7.12 3.89
C GLY A 127 4.37 -7.04 4.07
N ASP A 128 3.92 -7.12 5.32
CA ASP A 128 2.52 -7.07 5.72
C ASP A 128 2.12 -5.69 6.28
N HIS A 129 3.10 -4.91 6.77
CA HIS A 129 2.80 -3.61 7.34
C HIS A 129 2.72 -2.51 6.25
N ILE A 130 1.49 -2.11 5.89
CA ILE A 130 1.23 -1.10 4.85
C ILE A 130 2.04 0.19 5.02
N PHE A 131 2.21 0.67 6.26
CA PHE A 131 2.98 1.88 6.53
C PHE A 131 4.47 1.60 6.61
N GLY A 132 4.86 0.69 7.51
CA GLY A 132 6.26 0.44 7.85
C GLY A 132 7.07 -0.19 6.74
N ASP A 133 6.46 -1.09 5.97
CA ASP A 133 7.12 -1.85 4.92
C ASP A 133 6.86 -1.29 3.52
N VAL A 134 5.61 -0.98 3.20
CA VAL A 134 5.22 -0.62 1.82
C VAL A 134 5.35 0.88 1.56
N LEU A 135 4.62 1.71 2.30
CA LEU A 135 4.59 3.17 2.06
C LEU A 135 6.00 3.78 2.22
N ARG A 136 6.72 3.42 3.28
CA ARG A 136 8.04 4.01 3.57
C ARG A 136 9.12 3.55 2.59
N SER A 137 9.15 2.28 2.20
CA SER A 137 10.12 1.79 1.21
C SER A 137 9.88 2.42 -0.17
N LYS A 138 8.62 2.55 -0.60
CA LYS A 138 8.26 3.19 -1.87
C LYS A 138 8.58 4.68 -1.87
N LYS A 139 8.12 5.43 -0.88
CA LYS A 139 8.31 6.91 -0.84
C LYS A 139 9.75 7.32 -0.60
N ALA A 140 10.45 6.65 0.31
CA ALA A 140 11.79 7.10 0.69
C ALA A 140 12.86 6.63 -0.31
N ARG A 141 12.64 5.50 -1.00
CA ARG A 141 13.72 4.79 -1.72
C ARG A 141 13.35 4.29 -3.11
N GLY A 142 12.09 4.47 -3.54
CA GLY A 142 11.63 3.98 -4.85
C GLY A 142 11.69 2.46 -4.98
N TRP A 143 11.62 1.72 -3.86
CA TRP A 143 11.56 0.27 -3.88
C TRP A 143 10.22 -0.20 -4.47
N ARG A 144 10.27 -1.29 -5.24
CA ARG A 144 9.06 -2.01 -5.66
C ARG A 144 8.49 -2.74 -4.46
N THR A 145 7.18 -2.82 -4.35
CA THR A 145 6.51 -3.31 -3.13
C THR A 145 5.54 -4.45 -3.41
N PHE A 146 5.59 -5.47 -2.55
CA PHE A 146 4.60 -6.53 -2.46
C PHE A 146 3.96 -6.49 -1.08
N LEU A 147 2.66 -6.25 -1.00
CA LEU A 147 1.92 -6.29 0.25
C LEU A 147 1.29 -7.67 0.49
N VAL A 148 1.57 -8.28 1.63
CA VAL A 148 0.88 -9.47 2.10
C VAL A 148 -0.32 -9.04 2.95
N VAL A 149 -1.52 -9.49 2.58
CA VAL A 149 -2.77 -9.21 3.30
C VAL A 149 -3.45 -10.55 3.64
N PRO A 150 -3.12 -11.20 4.76
CA PRO A 150 -3.61 -12.54 5.09
C PRO A 150 -5.14 -12.67 5.05
N GLU A 151 -5.85 -11.63 5.50
CA GLU A 151 -7.31 -11.51 5.53
C GLU A 151 -7.94 -11.59 4.13
N LEU A 152 -7.16 -11.32 3.07
CA LEU A 152 -7.63 -11.35 1.68
C LEU A 152 -8.23 -12.70 1.30
N THR A 153 -7.78 -13.81 1.92
CA THR A 153 -8.34 -15.14 1.67
C THR A 153 -9.83 -15.18 2.05
N GLN A 154 -10.17 -14.71 3.25
CA GLN A 154 -11.55 -14.66 3.72
C GLN A 154 -12.36 -13.63 2.93
N GLU A 155 -11.77 -12.46 2.64
CA GLU A 155 -12.39 -11.41 1.85
C GLU A 155 -12.82 -11.90 0.46
N LEU A 156 -11.96 -12.66 -0.23
CA LEU A 156 -12.27 -13.23 -1.54
C LEU A 156 -13.38 -14.28 -1.49
N THR A 157 -13.43 -15.09 -0.44
CA THR A 157 -14.51 -16.06 -0.22
C THR A 157 -15.85 -15.34 -0.09
N VAL A 158 -15.96 -14.38 0.83
CA VAL A 158 -17.20 -13.62 1.06
C VAL A 158 -17.58 -12.82 -0.19
N TRP A 159 -16.63 -12.15 -0.84
CA TRP A 159 -16.85 -11.40 -2.08
C TRP A 159 -17.46 -12.27 -3.19
N THR A 160 -16.98 -13.51 -3.32
CA THR A 160 -17.45 -14.44 -4.34
C THR A 160 -18.83 -15.00 -4.01
N GLU A 161 -19.05 -15.45 -2.78
CA GLU A 161 -20.31 -16.03 -2.32
C GLU A 161 -21.45 -15.01 -2.25
N ARG A 162 -21.14 -13.78 -1.83
CA ARG A 162 -22.11 -12.68 -1.66
C ARG A 162 -22.19 -11.73 -2.84
N LYS A 163 -21.67 -12.13 -4.01
CA LYS A 163 -21.78 -11.39 -5.28
C LYS A 163 -23.20 -10.87 -5.60
N PRO A 164 -24.31 -11.58 -5.29
CA PRO A 164 -25.66 -11.05 -5.51
C PRO A 164 -25.96 -9.76 -4.75
N LEU A 165 -25.42 -9.57 -3.53
CA LEU A 165 -25.62 -8.35 -2.76
C LEU A 165 -24.94 -7.15 -3.43
N PHE A 166 -23.71 -7.32 -3.91
CA PHE A 166 -22.99 -6.30 -4.68
C PHE A 166 -23.72 -5.90 -5.97
N LYS A 167 -24.31 -6.87 -6.69
CA LYS A 167 -25.13 -6.57 -7.86
C LYS A 167 -26.37 -5.75 -7.51
N ARG A 168 -27.04 -6.06 -6.40
CA ARG A 168 -28.20 -5.30 -5.91
C ARG A 168 -27.80 -3.89 -5.50
N LEU A 169 -26.65 -3.72 -4.86
CA LEU A 169 -26.14 -2.39 -4.48
C LEU A 169 -25.89 -1.53 -5.72
N ASN A 170 -25.16 -2.07 -6.72
CA ASN A 170 -24.92 -1.36 -7.97
C ASN A 170 -26.22 -1.01 -8.71
N ALA A 171 -27.23 -1.88 -8.66
CA ALA A 171 -28.53 -1.60 -9.26
C ALA A 171 -29.25 -0.44 -8.55
N LEU A 172 -29.23 -0.40 -7.21
CA LEU A 172 -29.79 0.70 -6.44
C LEU A 172 -29.05 2.03 -6.69
N GLU A 173 -27.72 2.01 -6.78
CA GLU A 173 -26.93 3.18 -7.13
C GLU A 173 -27.22 3.68 -8.54
N SER A 174 -27.42 2.77 -9.50
CA SER A 174 -27.86 3.13 -10.86
C SER A 174 -29.25 3.77 -10.85
N LEU A 175 -30.21 3.21 -10.11
CA LEU A 175 -31.55 3.79 -9.98
C LEU A 175 -31.51 5.18 -9.36
N LEU A 176 -30.64 5.39 -8.37
CA LEU A 176 -30.41 6.71 -7.77
C LEU A 176 -29.84 7.70 -8.80
N ALA A 177 -28.86 7.26 -9.62
CA ALA A 177 -28.30 8.10 -10.67
C ALA A 177 -29.33 8.41 -11.78
N ASP A 178 -30.15 7.43 -12.16
CA ASP A 178 -31.21 7.58 -13.17
C ASP A 178 -32.25 8.61 -12.74
N ALA A 179 -32.60 8.65 -11.46
CA ALA A 179 -33.53 9.64 -10.91
C ALA A 179 -33.06 11.09 -11.10
N TYR A 180 -31.75 11.31 -11.23
CA TYR A 180 -31.14 12.63 -11.45
C TYR A 180 -30.69 12.88 -12.89
N ARG A 181 -30.62 11.85 -13.74
CA ARG A 181 -29.98 11.90 -15.06
C ARG A 181 -30.56 12.98 -15.97
N ASP A 182 -31.89 13.08 -16.02
CA ASP A 182 -32.61 13.95 -16.95
C ASP A 182 -32.99 15.31 -16.34
N LEU A 183 -32.48 15.62 -15.14
CA LEU A 183 -32.72 16.91 -14.50
C LEU A 183 -31.73 17.95 -15.02
N ASP A 184 -32.26 19.00 -15.64
CA ASP A 184 -31.49 20.16 -16.09
C ASP A 184 -31.54 21.31 -15.06
N SER A 185 -30.91 22.44 -15.38
CA SER A 185 -30.92 23.64 -14.53
C SER A 185 -32.31 24.27 -14.35
N ASN A 186 -33.32 23.83 -15.12
CA ASN A 186 -34.69 24.33 -15.03
C ASN A 186 -35.58 23.45 -14.13
N ALA A 187 -35.09 22.29 -13.67
CA ALA A 187 -35.82 21.43 -12.76
C ALA A 187 -36.09 22.14 -11.42
N LYS A 188 -37.37 22.34 -11.09
CA LYS A 188 -37.81 23.02 -9.86
C LYS A 188 -38.13 22.06 -8.72
N GLU A 189 -38.28 20.77 -9.01
CA GLU A 189 -38.65 19.73 -8.06
C GLU A 189 -37.56 18.67 -7.97
N LYS A 190 -37.27 18.21 -6.75
CA LYS A 190 -36.31 17.15 -6.50
C LYS A 190 -37.00 15.79 -6.55
N PRO A 191 -36.37 14.76 -7.13
CA PRO A 191 -36.92 13.41 -7.13
C PRO A 191 -37.03 12.86 -5.71
N VAL A 192 -38.06 12.05 -5.46
CA VAL A 192 -38.25 11.38 -4.16
C VAL A 192 -37.36 10.14 -4.11
N ILE A 193 -36.22 10.25 -3.43
CA ILE A 193 -35.17 9.22 -3.37
C ILE A 193 -35.04 8.52 -2.01
N THR A 194 -35.86 8.90 -1.03
CA THR A 194 -35.72 8.46 0.37
C THR A 194 -35.73 6.94 0.49
N SER A 195 -36.65 6.25 -0.21
CA SER A 195 -36.74 4.80 -0.22
C SER A 195 -35.51 4.12 -0.83
N ILE A 196 -34.92 4.71 -1.87
CA ILE A 196 -33.71 4.19 -2.52
C ILE A 196 -32.51 4.33 -1.57
N ILE A 197 -32.36 5.49 -0.92
CA ILE A 197 -31.29 5.73 0.06
C ILE A 197 -31.41 4.77 1.26
N GLU A 198 -32.62 4.55 1.76
CA GLU A 198 -32.87 3.61 2.86
C GLU A 198 -32.54 2.17 2.44
N ALA A 199 -32.91 1.77 1.22
CA ALA A 199 -32.55 0.47 0.66
C ALA A 199 -31.02 0.31 0.52
N ILE A 200 -30.31 1.34 0.03
CA ILE A 200 -28.83 1.33 -0.08
C ILE A 200 -28.20 1.19 1.30
N LYS A 201 -28.68 1.93 2.31
CA LYS A 201 -28.16 1.86 3.69
C LYS A 201 -28.40 0.47 4.30
N SER A 202 -29.61 -0.06 4.18
CA SER A 202 -29.96 -1.39 4.69
C SER A 202 -29.10 -2.46 4.03
N LEU A 203 -28.93 -2.40 2.71
CA LEU A 203 -28.13 -3.37 1.98
C LEU A 203 -26.63 -3.24 2.29
N SER A 204 -26.12 -2.02 2.48
CA SER A 204 -24.73 -1.80 2.90
C SER A 204 -24.47 -2.43 4.27
N ASN A 205 -25.39 -2.28 5.23
CA ASN A 205 -25.28 -2.93 6.53
C ASN A 205 -25.35 -4.47 6.43
N GLU A 206 -26.24 -5.01 5.59
CA GLU A 206 -26.32 -6.45 5.30
C GLU A 206 -24.98 -6.95 4.73
N MET A 207 -24.43 -6.26 3.73
CA MET A 207 -23.14 -6.59 3.12
C MET A 207 -21.99 -6.56 4.12
N ASP A 208 -21.89 -5.51 4.95
CA ASP A 208 -20.83 -5.38 5.93
C ASP A 208 -20.91 -6.50 6.99
N SER A 209 -22.12 -6.90 7.39
CA SER A 209 -22.33 -7.98 8.37
C SER A 209 -21.81 -9.35 7.91
N GLU A 210 -21.67 -9.58 6.59
CA GLU A 210 -21.12 -10.82 6.03
C GLU A 210 -19.61 -10.98 6.26
N TYR A 211 -18.89 -9.86 6.48
CA TYR A 211 -17.46 -9.86 6.76
C TYR A 211 -17.16 -9.87 8.27
N GLY A 212 -18.09 -9.36 9.08
CA GLY A 212 -17.98 -9.27 10.52
C GLY A 212 -18.56 -7.97 11.06
N ILE A 213 -18.38 -7.72 12.36
CA ILE A 213 -18.95 -6.56 13.05
C ILE A 213 -18.47 -5.22 12.44
N LEU A 214 -17.22 -5.18 11.97
CA LEU A 214 -16.60 -3.97 11.42
C LEU A 214 -16.63 -3.92 9.88
N GLY A 215 -17.31 -4.86 9.22
CA GLY A 215 -17.34 -4.92 7.76
C GLY A 215 -16.05 -5.44 7.13
N SER A 216 -15.93 -5.21 5.82
CA SER A 216 -14.76 -5.59 5.03
C SER A 216 -13.58 -4.65 5.32
N LEU A 217 -12.37 -5.21 5.30
CA LEU A 217 -11.13 -4.46 5.35
C LEU A 217 -11.02 -3.44 4.20
N PHE A 218 -11.64 -3.73 3.05
CA PHE A 218 -11.47 -2.95 1.82
C PHE A 218 -12.62 -1.97 1.56
N ARG A 219 -13.80 -2.18 2.12
CA ARG A 219 -14.98 -1.36 1.81
C ARG A 219 -16.07 -1.41 2.88
N SER A 220 -16.92 -0.40 2.86
CA SER A 220 -18.26 -0.43 3.48
C SER A 220 -19.28 -0.06 2.40
N GLY A 221 -20.15 -1.02 2.06
CA GLY A 221 -21.00 -0.92 0.87
C GLY A 221 -20.19 -0.61 -0.41
N SER A 222 -20.45 0.54 -1.03
CA SER A 222 -19.77 0.98 -2.26
C SER A 222 -18.51 1.81 -2.01
N ARG A 223 -18.25 2.22 -0.76
CA ARG A 223 -17.14 3.11 -0.43
C ARG A 223 -15.91 2.30 -0.03
N THR A 224 -14.79 2.56 -0.68
CA THR A 224 -13.50 1.97 -0.30
C THR A 224 -13.00 2.52 1.03
N THR A 225 -12.37 1.69 1.84
CA THR A 225 -11.73 2.11 3.09
C THR A 225 -10.44 2.89 2.82
N PHE A 226 -9.94 3.56 3.86
CA PHE A 226 -8.62 4.18 3.81
C PHE A 226 -7.52 3.13 3.55
N PHE A 227 -7.62 1.94 4.15
CA PHE A 227 -6.69 0.85 3.89
C PHE A 227 -6.66 0.46 2.40
N ALA A 228 -7.83 0.25 1.77
CA ALA A 228 -7.90 -0.04 0.34
C ALA A 228 -7.21 1.04 -0.51
N SER A 229 -7.46 2.31 -0.22
CA SER A 229 -6.82 3.43 -0.94
C SER A 229 -5.30 3.46 -0.80
N GLN A 230 -4.76 2.99 0.34
CA GLN A 230 -3.31 2.87 0.55
C GLN A 230 -2.74 1.67 -0.20
N VAL A 231 -3.45 0.54 -0.23
CA VAL A 231 -3.06 -0.66 -0.98
C VAL A 231 -2.92 -0.31 -2.47
N GLU A 232 -3.97 0.27 -3.07
CA GLU A 232 -3.98 0.66 -4.50
C GLU A 232 -2.86 1.65 -4.86
N ARG A 233 -2.54 2.58 -3.96
CA ARG A 233 -1.54 3.62 -4.23
C ARG A 233 -0.10 3.13 -4.03
N TYR A 234 0.14 2.35 -2.97
CA TYR A 234 1.50 2.10 -2.50
C TYR A 234 1.99 0.67 -2.71
N ALA A 235 1.11 -0.33 -2.83
CA ALA A 235 1.51 -1.70 -3.14
C ALA A 235 1.53 -1.89 -4.66
N ASP A 236 2.68 -2.20 -5.25
CA ASP A 236 2.74 -2.51 -6.69
C ASP A 236 2.08 -3.86 -7.00
N VAL A 237 2.21 -4.81 -6.08
CA VAL A 237 1.55 -6.11 -6.09
C VAL A 237 1.03 -6.39 -4.67
N TYR A 238 -0.10 -7.08 -4.54
CA TYR A 238 -0.57 -7.57 -3.25
C TYR A 238 -1.21 -8.95 -3.39
N ALA A 239 -1.15 -9.76 -2.34
CA ALA A 239 -1.80 -11.07 -2.29
C ALA A 239 -2.04 -11.52 -0.85
N SER A 240 -2.80 -12.60 -0.66
CA SER A 240 -3.01 -13.20 0.66
C SER A 240 -1.73 -13.82 1.24
N SER A 241 -0.83 -14.28 0.38
CA SER A 241 0.47 -14.83 0.77
C SER A 241 1.51 -14.51 -0.30
N CYS A 242 2.74 -14.22 0.14
CA CYS A 242 3.88 -14.05 -0.76
C CYS A 242 4.27 -15.36 -1.48
N TYR A 243 3.89 -16.52 -0.93
CA TYR A 243 4.14 -17.82 -1.55
C TYR A 243 3.37 -18.03 -2.86
N ASN A 244 2.38 -17.18 -3.16
CA ASN A 244 1.69 -17.20 -4.45
C ASN A 244 2.64 -16.86 -5.62
N LEU A 245 3.79 -16.23 -5.35
CA LEU A 245 4.84 -15.98 -6.35
C LEU A 245 5.44 -17.26 -6.93
N VAL A 246 5.37 -18.39 -6.22
CA VAL A 246 5.84 -19.71 -6.72
C VAL A 246 5.13 -20.12 -8.00
N HIS A 247 3.91 -19.63 -8.22
CA HIS A 247 3.11 -19.94 -9.40
C HIS A 247 3.47 -19.09 -10.62
N TYR A 248 4.44 -18.16 -10.50
CA TYR A 248 4.89 -17.29 -11.58
C TYR A 248 6.38 -17.53 -11.87
N PRO A 249 6.80 -17.48 -13.14
CA PRO A 249 8.23 -17.45 -13.45
C PRO A 249 8.85 -16.14 -12.92
N LEU A 250 10.12 -16.17 -12.50
CA LEU A 250 10.79 -14.99 -11.90
C LEU A 250 11.12 -13.87 -12.90
N PHE A 251 10.86 -14.10 -14.19
CA PHE A 251 10.90 -13.08 -15.25
C PHE A 251 9.49 -12.63 -15.67
N TYR A 252 8.44 -13.01 -14.93
CA TYR A 252 7.07 -12.63 -15.25
C TYR A 252 6.89 -11.11 -15.19
N PHE A 253 6.17 -10.57 -16.17
CA PHE A 253 5.87 -9.16 -16.26
C PHE A 253 4.43 -8.90 -15.79
N PHE A 254 4.28 -8.48 -14.53
CA PHE A 254 2.98 -8.10 -13.96
C PHE A 254 2.45 -6.85 -14.64
N ARG A 255 1.21 -6.90 -15.16
CA ARG A 255 0.55 -5.77 -15.83
C ARG A 255 -0.72 -5.36 -15.10
N ALA A 256 -0.85 -4.06 -14.87
CA ALA A 256 -2.11 -3.41 -14.52
C ALA A 256 -2.69 -2.72 -15.78
N PRO A 257 -4.02 -2.62 -15.91
CA PRO A 257 -4.63 -1.79 -16.94
C PRO A 257 -4.26 -0.32 -16.73
N MET A 258 -4.27 0.45 -17.81
CA MET A 258 -4.03 1.90 -17.74
C MET A 258 -5.17 2.58 -16.98
N THR A 259 -4.83 3.42 -16.01
CA THR A 259 -5.80 4.26 -15.30
C THR A 259 -6.09 5.48 -16.15
N LEU A 260 -7.36 5.66 -16.51
CA LEU A 260 -7.82 6.80 -17.28
C LEU A 260 -8.36 7.88 -16.34
N MET A 261 -8.02 9.13 -16.61
CA MET A 261 -8.68 10.30 -16.04
C MET A 261 -10.13 10.36 -16.53
N PRO A 262 -11.05 11.03 -15.79
CA PRO A 262 -12.46 11.06 -16.17
C PRO A 262 -12.72 11.55 -17.60
N HIS A 263 -11.96 12.54 -18.08
CA HIS A 263 -12.11 13.09 -19.44
C HIS A 263 -11.60 12.13 -20.55
N GLU A 264 -10.69 11.21 -20.22
CA GLU A 264 -10.19 10.20 -21.16
C GLU A 264 -11.20 9.05 -21.30
N SER A 265 -11.96 8.76 -20.25
CA SER A 265 -13.01 7.73 -20.26
C SER A 265 -14.26 8.13 -21.04
N THR A 266 -14.50 9.44 -21.22
CA THR A 266 -15.71 9.96 -21.91
C THR A 266 -15.56 10.06 -23.43
N VAL A 267 -14.34 9.91 -23.95
CA VAL A 267 -14.07 10.02 -25.39
C VAL A 267 -13.95 8.63 -25.97
N ASP A 268 -15.00 8.19 -26.65
CA ASP A 268 -14.93 6.97 -27.46
C ASP A 268 -14.04 7.24 -28.68
N HIS A 269 -12.84 6.67 -28.69
CA HIS A 269 -11.89 6.83 -29.79
C HIS A 269 -12.41 6.26 -31.12
N ASP A 270 -13.36 5.32 -31.08
CA ASP A 270 -13.99 4.76 -32.29
C ASP A 270 -15.04 5.73 -32.88
N ALA A 271 -15.67 6.55 -32.06
CA ALA A 271 -16.73 7.47 -32.51
C ALA A 271 -16.19 8.72 -33.23
N VAL A 272 -14.98 9.19 -32.90
CA VAL A 272 -14.43 10.45 -33.46
C VAL A 272 -13.86 10.28 -34.87
N MET A 273 -13.37 9.09 -35.25
CA MET A 273 -12.80 8.82 -36.58
C MET A 273 -13.85 8.74 -37.70
N ILE A 274 -15.12 8.50 -37.37
CA ILE A 274 -16.21 8.42 -38.35
C ILE A 274 -16.71 9.81 -38.77
N GLN A 275 -16.59 10.83 -37.90
CA GLN A 275 -17.06 12.18 -38.22
C GLN A 275 -16.07 13.02 -39.03
N THR A 276 -14.76 12.73 -38.96
CA THR A 276 -13.75 13.50 -39.71
C THR A 276 -13.46 12.95 -41.11
N SER A 277 -13.87 11.72 -41.42
CA SER A 277 -13.65 11.10 -42.73
C SER A 277 -14.67 11.53 -43.80
N ALA A 278 -15.75 12.23 -43.42
CA ALA A 278 -16.80 12.65 -44.34
C ALA A 278 -16.72 14.13 -44.81
N ALA A 279 -15.85 14.97 -44.24
CA ALA A 279 -15.97 16.43 -44.45
C ALA A 279 -14.78 17.17 -45.11
N HIS A 280 -13.63 16.55 -45.40
CA HIS A 280 -12.55 17.26 -46.10
C HIS A 280 -11.83 16.39 -47.15
N LEU A 281 -12.44 16.33 -48.34
CA LEU A 281 -11.73 16.04 -49.60
C LEU A 281 -10.83 17.24 -49.95
N PHE A 282 -9.61 17.24 -49.43
CA PHE A 282 -8.50 17.98 -50.03
C PHE A 282 -7.44 16.98 -50.51
N PRO A 283 -6.97 17.05 -51.77
CA PRO A 283 -5.95 16.14 -52.26
C PRO A 283 -4.65 16.40 -51.50
N LYS A 284 -4.18 15.39 -50.76
CA LYS A 284 -2.84 15.39 -50.14
C LYS A 284 -1.79 15.59 -51.23
N GLN A 285 -1.17 16.77 -51.26
CA GLN A 285 0.15 16.89 -51.88
C GLN A 285 1.16 16.18 -50.98
N ASN A 286 1.98 15.30 -51.58
CA ASN A 286 3.02 14.56 -50.88
C ASN A 286 4.04 15.56 -50.31
N SER A 287 4.21 15.52 -48.98
CA SER A 287 5.32 16.20 -48.32
C SER A 287 6.65 15.55 -48.71
N VAL A 288 7.65 16.38 -48.95
CA VAL A 288 9.05 16.01 -49.30
C VAL A 288 9.64 15.00 -48.30
N GLY A 289 9.11 14.93 -47.07
CA GLY A 289 9.54 13.96 -46.05
C GLY A 289 9.24 12.48 -46.38
N GLN A 290 8.32 12.18 -47.31
CA GLN A 290 7.99 10.81 -47.71
C GLN A 290 8.92 10.23 -48.78
N GLN A 291 9.81 11.03 -49.38
CA GLN A 291 10.73 10.57 -50.44
C GLN A 291 12.14 10.16 -49.96
N VAL A 292 12.46 10.25 -48.65
CA VAL A 292 13.85 10.07 -48.18
C VAL A 292 14.05 8.98 -47.10
N ARG A 293 13.07 8.11 -46.81
CA ARG A 293 13.32 6.98 -45.87
C ARG A 293 12.84 5.63 -46.39
N GLY A 294 13.52 5.15 -47.43
CA GLY A 294 13.67 3.72 -47.68
C GLY A 294 14.85 3.16 -46.90
N ILE A 295 14.66 2.86 -45.60
CA ILE A 295 15.55 1.96 -44.83
C ILE A 295 14.66 1.07 -43.97
N LYS A 296 14.74 -0.25 -44.19
CA LYS A 296 14.10 -1.29 -43.39
C LYS A 296 14.43 -1.11 -41.91
N LEU A 297 13.42 -1.03 -41.05
CA LEU A 297 13.57 -1.22 -39.61
C LEU A 297 12.90 -2.53 -39.20
N GLN A 298 13.74 -3.46 -38.73
CA GLN A 298 13.30 -4.55 -37.85
C GLN A 298 12.60 -3.93 -36.64
N ALA A 299 11.51 -4.54 -36.19
CA ALA A 299 10.79 -4.12 -35.01
C ALA A 299 11.70 -4.22 -33.77
N THR A 300 12.18 -3.08 -33.29
CA THR A 300 12.64 -2.87 -31.93
C THR A 300 11.51 -2.21 -31.14
N PRO A 301 11.19 -2.65 -29.90
CA PRO A 301 10.30 -1.89 -29.05
C PRO A 301 11.10 -0.71 -28.50
N PHE A 302 10.86 0.46 -29.07
CA PHE A 302 11.38 1.73 -28.59
C PHE A 302 10.50 2.21 -27.43
N CYS A 303 10.91 1.89 -26.21
CA CYS A 303 10.53 2.63 -25.01
C CYS A 303 11.84 3.03 -24.32
N HIS A 304 12.31 4.24 -24.60
CA HIS A 304 13.23 4.91 -23.69
C HIS A 304 12.44 5.23 -22.41
N GLU A 305 12.79 4.56 -21.31
CA GLU A 305 12.62 5.19 -20.00
C GLU A 305 13.67 6.31 -19.96
N GLU A 306 13.22 7.56 -19.86
CA GLU A 306 14.13 8.66 -19.53
C GLU A 306 14.73 8.36 -18.15
N GLU A 307 16.06 8.30 -18.09
CA GLU A 307 16.82 8.29 -16.86
C GLU A 307 16.60 9.65 -16.18
N GLU A 308 15.80 9.70 -15.13
CA GLU A 308 15.86 10.82 -14.19
C GLU A 308 17.23 10.76 -13.49
N GLU A 309 18.19 11.52 -14.01
CA GLU A 309 19.39 11.88 -13.26
C GLU A 309 18.96 12.70 -12.04
N GLU A 310 19.18 12.17 -10.84
CA GLU A 310 19.11 12.94 -9.60
C GLU A 310 20.20 14.03 -9.67
N ALA A 311 19.81 15.24 -10.07
CA ALA A 311 20.65 16.41 -9.99
C ALA A 311 20.96 16.74 -8.52
N THR A 312 22.15 16.39 -8.06
CA THR A 312 22.76 16.99 -6.87
C THR A 312 23.06 18.45 -7.17
N SER A 313 22.13 19.35 -6.84
CA SER A 313 22.38 20.79 -6.80
C SER A 313 22.24 21.26 -5.36
N ASN A 314 23.39 21.35 -4.68
CA ASN A 314 23.57 22.23 -3.53
C ASN A 314 23.48 23.67 -4.03
N SER A 315 22.50 24.41 -3.55
CA SER A 315 22.64 25.86 -3.38
C SER A 315 21.90 26.27 -2.12
N ASP A 316 22.67 26.49 -1.07
CA ASP A 316 22.30 27.26 0.10
C ASP A 316 21.70 28.60 -0.32
N THR A 317 20.49 28.89 0.16
CA THR A 317 20.20 30.24 0.70
C THR A 317 19.14 30.08 1.79
N GLU A 318 19.51 30.64 2.94
CA GLU A 318 18.79 30.68 4.21
C GLU A 318 17.34 31.17 4.07
N LEU A 319 16.44 30.65 4.91
CA LEU A 319 15.38 31.42 5.55
C LEU A 319 14.79 30.63 6.75
N GLU A 320 15.29 31.02 7.92
CA GLU A 320 14.64 31.15 9.22
C GLU A 320 13.75 30.03 9.80
N LYS A 321 14.35 29.39 10.81
CA LYS A 321 13.79 28.82 12.05
C LYS A 321 12.38 29.27 12.42
N ARG A 322 11.49 28.29 12.64
CA ARG A 322 10.57 28.29 13.80
C ARG A 322 10.50 26.88 14.40
N ASP A 323 11.20 26.71 15.51
CA ASP A 323 11.00 25.63 16.46
C ASP A 323 9.59 25.71 17.06
N MET A 324 8.92 24.57 17.14
CA MET A 324 7.72 24.34 17.96
C MET A 324 7.84 22.94 18.55
N SER A 325 8.65 22.83 19.60
CA SER A 325 8.57 21.75 20.58
C SER A 325 7.37 22.05 21.50
N LEU A 326 6.42 21.12 21.61
CA LEU A 326 5.47 21.09 22.71
C LEU A 326 5.57 19.73 23.40
N SER A 327 6.23 19.76 24.55
CA SER A 327 6.15 18.80 25.63
C SER A 327 4.83 18.97 26.39
N ASP A 328 4.29 17.86 26.86
CA ASP A 328 3.24 17.78 27.87
C ASP A 328 3.62 18.58 29.13
N ASP A 329 2.67 19.34 29.68
CA ASP A 329 2.41 19.42 31.12
C ASP A 329 1.19 20.31 31.41
N VAL A 330 0.23 19.75 32.15
CA VAL A 330 -0.92 20.45 32.75
C VAL A 330 -0.51 20.89 34.15
N PRO A 331 -0.83 22.13 34.58
CA PRO A 331 -1.67 22.23 35.77
C PRO A 331 -2.72 23.36 35.75
N ASN A 332 -3.86 22.98 36.31
CA ASN A 332 -4.96 23.74 36.91
C ASN A 332 -4.56 25.08 37.58
N GLN A 333 -5.28 26.18 37.30
CA GLN A 333 -5.66 27.19 38.30
C GLN A 333 -6.78 28.13 37.80
N MET A 334 -7.58 28.55 38.78
CA MET A 334 -8.92 29.15 38.73
C MET A 334 -8.94 30.68 38.49
N GLU A 335 -10.14 31.14 38.10
CA GLU A 335 -10.77 32.47 38.33
C GLU A 335 -10.31 33.69 37.50
N SER A 336 -11.20 34.22 36.65
CA SER A 336 -12.13 35.31 37.01
C SER A 336 -12.74 36.03 35.78
N LEU A 337 -14.03 36.38 35.89
CA LEU A 337 -14.80 37.43 35.17
C LEU A 337 -15.13 37.13 33.68
N ASP A 338 -16.36 37.24 33.15
CA ASP A 338 -17.48 38.15 33.44
C ASP A 338 -18.85 37.47 33.24
N VAL A 339 -19.82 37.81 34.11
CA VAL A 339 -21.24 37.45 34.01
C VAL A 339 -22.04 38.74 33.80
N VAL A 340 -22.83 38.80 32.73
CA VAL A 340 -23.85 39.85 32.53
C VAL A 340 -25.23 39.27 32.86
N HIS A 341 -25.90 39.87 33.85
CA HIS A 341 -27.22 39.53 34.36
C HIS A 341 -28.35 40.10 33.48
N LEU A 342 -29.44 39.35 33.27
CA LEU A 342 -30.75 39.83 32.82
C LEU A 342 -31.79 39.52 33.91
N PRO A 343 -32.74 40.44 34.22
CA PRO A 343 -33.68 40.28 35.33
C PRO A 343 -34.93 39.46 34.96
N PRO A 344 -35.65 38.89 35.95
CA PRO A 344 -36.76 37.97 35.75
C PRO A 344 -38.12 38.67 35.65
N VAL A 345 -39.07 38.01 35.00
CA VAL A 345 -40.49 38.39 34.93
C VAL A 345 -41.35 37.28 35.58
N HIS A 346 -42.06 37.63 36.66
CA HIS A 346 -43.19 36.91 37.28
C HIS A 346 -44.41 36.92 36.31
N GLU A 347 -45.44 36.06 36.33
CA GLU A 347 -46.17 35.36 37.40
C GLU A 347 -47.15 34.30 36.80
N ASP A 348 -47.33 33.20 37.55
CA ASP A 348 -48.51 32.35 37.78
C ASP A 348 -49.40 31.73 36.68
N LYS A 349 -49.63 30.40 36.84
CA LYS A 349 -50.94 29.89 37.30
C LYS A 349 -50.91 28.41 37.74
N ASN A 350 -51.40 28.21 38.97
CA ASN A 350 -51.93 27.02 39.64
C ASN A 350 -52.51 25.90 38.76
N ILE A 351 -52.23 24.64 39.13
CA ILE A 351 -53.22 23.55 39.32
C ILE A 351 -52.74 22.60 40.46
N SER A 352 -53.49 22.57 41.57
CA SER A 352 -53.59 21.46 42.54
C SER A 352 -54.65 20.46 42.03
N ALA A 353 -54.88 19.23 42.49
CA ALA A 353 -54.62 18.51 43.72
C ALA A 353 -54.86 16.99 43.46
N ASP A 354 -54.52 16.19 44.47
CA ASP A 354 -54.89 14.78 44.76
C ASP A 354 -54.07 13.65 44.14
#